data_AF-A0A357Z559-F1
#
_entry.id   AF-A0A357Z559-F1
#
_cell.length_a   1.000
_cell.length_b   1.000
_cell.length_c   1.000
_cell.angle_alpha   90.00
_cell.angle_beta   90.00
_cell.angle_gamma   90.00
#
_symmetry.space_group_name_H-M   'P 1'
#
loop_
_entity.id
_entity.type
_entity.pdbx_description
1 polymer ?
#
loop_
_entity_poly.entity_id
_entity_poly.type
_entity_poly.pdbx_seq_one_letter_code
_entity_poly.pdbx_strand_id
1 'polypeptide(L)' 'MSEERKQEIIAILQSIYDNFIPTEEEPELSMFGLISRYNQTGQNIELIGGDFAWENGFKLN' A
#
# COMPACT_ATOMS: atom_id res chain seq x y z
N MET A 1 -5.69 16.07 -0.09
CA MET A 1 -4.73 15.59 0.93
C MET A 1 -3.54 16.54 0.96
N SER A 2 -2.93 16.78 2.11
CA SER A 2 -1.69 17.58 2.20
C SER A 2 -0.47 16.77 1.72
N GLU A 3 0.62 17.44 1.34
CA GLU A 3 1.85 16.74 0.93
C GLU A 3 2.47 15.93 2.08
N GLU A 4 2.44 16.46 3.30
CA GLU A 4 2.89 15.73 4.50
C GLU A 4 2.11 14.43 4.66
N ARG A 5 0.77 14.50 4.62
CA ARG A 5 -0.09 13.33 4.72
C ARG A 5 0.16 12.34 3.58
N LYS A 6 0.37 12.84 2.35
CA LYS A 6 0.73 12.00 1.21
C LYS A 6 2.01 11.19 1.47
N GLN A 7 3.05 11.84 2.00
CA GLN A 7 4.33 11.19 2.32
C GLN A 7 4.18 10.16 3.44
N GLU A 8 3.36 10.43 4.45
CA GLU A 8 3.04 9.45 5.49
C GLU A 8 2.41 8.18 4.90
N ILE A 9 1.39 8.34 4.03
CA ILE A 9 0.73 7.20 3.39
C ILE A 9 1.75 6.39 2.57
N ILE A 10 2.59 7.07 1.77
CA ILE A 10 3.64 6.41 0.98
C ILE A 10 4.62 5.65 1.87
N ALA A 11 5.04 6.22 3.00
CA ALA A 11 5.96 5.56 3.92
C ALA A 11 5.34 4.29 4.54
N ILE A 12 4.04 4.32 4.86
CA ILE A 12 3.34 3.13 5.38
C ILE A 12 3.20 2.06 4.30
N LEU A 13 2.82 2.44 3.07
CA LEU A 13 2.75 1.52 1.94
C LEU A 13 4.11 0.88 1.66
N GLN A 14 5.19 1.65 1.70
CA GLN A 14 6.55 1.16 1.56
C GLN A 14 6.90 0.18 2.69
N SER A 15 6.55 0.49 3.94
CA SER A 15 6.76 -0.42 5.06
C SER A 15 5.97 -1.74 4.89
N ILE A 16 4.76 -1.71 4.35
CA ILE A 16 3.98 -2.93 4.06
C ILE A 16 4.66 -3.75 2.98
N TYR A 17 5.13 -3.08 1.91
CA TYR A 17 5.83 -3.72 0.80
C TYR A 17 7.15 -4.37 1.25
N ASP A 18 7.99 -3.65 2.00
CA ASP A 18 9.32 -4.12 2.44
C ASP A 18 9.24 -5.28 3.43
N ASN A 19 8.15 -5.36 4.21
CA ASN A 19 7.94 -6.42 5.20
C ASN A 19 7.00 -7.52 4.69
N PHE A 20 6.62 -7.49 3.41
CA PHE A 20 5.82 -8.57 2.83
C PHE A 20 6.63 -9.86 2.79
N ILE A 21 6.04 -10.93 3.32
CA ILE A 21 6.61 -12.28 3.30
C ILE A 21 5.74 -13.13 2.37
N PRO A 22 6.27 -13.55 1.20
CA PRO A 22 5.58 -14.46 0.30
C PRO A 22 5.15 -15.75 1.00
N THR A 23 4.00 -16.27 0.60
CA THR A 23 3.51 -17.60 1.01
C THR A 23 3.16 -18.43 -0.23
N GLU A 24 2.86 -19.71 -0.06
CA GLU A 24 2.36 -20.55 -1.17
C GLU A 24 1.03 -20.02 -1.75
N GLU A 25 0.19 -19.40 -0.91
CA GLU A 25 -1.12 -18.85 -1.31
C GLU A 25 -1.00 -17.43 -1.90
N GLU A 26 -0.02 -16.64 -1.44
CA GLU A 26 0.26 -15.30 -1.94
C GLU A 26 1.78 -15.18 -2.21
N PRO A 27 2.25 -15.65 -3.37
CA PRO A 27 3.68 -15.67 -3.69
C PRO A 27 4.26 -14.29 -4.01
N GLU A 28 3.40 -13.33 -4.35
CA GLU A 28 3.76 -11.95 -4.66
C GLU A 28 2.74 -11.00 -4.04
N LEU A 29 3.19 -9.83 -3.59
CA LEU A 29 2.28 -8.80 -3.12
C LEU A 29 1.57 -8.18 -4.32
N SER A 30 0.26 -8.40 -4.40
CA SER A 30 -0.59 -7.75 -5.40
C SER A 30 -0.93 -6.32 -5.00
N MET A 31 -1.37 -5.51 -5.97
CA MET A 31 -1.89 -4.17 -5.69
C MET A 31 -3.05 -4.19 -4.68
N PHE A 32 -3.98 -5.12 -4.87
CA PHE A 32 -5.08 -5.33 -3.91
C PHE A 32 -4.56 -5.71 -2.52
N GLY A 33 -3.57 -6.61 -2.45
CA GLY A 33 -2.95 -7.06 -1.20
C GLY A 33 -2.27 -5.91 -0.44
N LEU A 34 -1.60 -5.00 -1.14
CA LEU A 34 -0.98 -3.80 -0.56
C LEU A 34 -2.04 -2.87 0.06
N ILE A 35 -3.07 -2.53 -0.71
CA ILE A 35 -4.14 -1.64 -0.25
C ILE A 35 -4.96 -2.28 0.88
N SER A 36 -5.24 -3.58 0.80
CA SER A 36 -5.96 -4.32 1.84
C SER A 36 -5.23 -4.26 3.19
N ARG A 37 -3.92 -4.49 3.19
CA ARG A 37 -3.08 -4.36 4.39
C ARG A 37 -3.03 -2.93 4.92
N TYR A 38 -2.96 -1.94 4.02
CA TYR A 38 -3.04 -0.54 4.43
C TYR A 38 -4.38 -0.20 5.09
N ASN A 39 -5.50 -0.69 4.54
CA ASN A 39 -6.83 -0.50 5.12
C ASN A 39 -6.93 -1.09 6.53
N GLN A 40 -6.31 -2.24 6.78
CA GLN A 40 -6.30 -2.88 8.09
C GLN A 40 -5.58 -2.06 9.18
N THR A 41 -4.73 -1.10 8.81
CA THR A 41 -4.13 -0.16 9.77
C THR A 41 -5.14 0.84 10.34
N GLY A 42 -6.32 0.98 9.74
CA GLY A 42 -7.31 2.00 10.08
C GLY A 42 -6.94 3.41 9.64
N GLN A 43 -5.81 3.60 8.96
CA GLN A 43 -5.31 4.91 8.55
C GLN A 43 -5.81 5.36 7.17
N ASN A 44 -6.53 4.52 6.42
CA ASN A 44 -7.05 4.91 5.10
C ASN A 44 -8.32 5.79 5.18
N ILE A 45 -8.21 6.94 5.84
CA ILE A 45 -9.30 7.93 5.98
C ILE A 45 -9.62 8.55 4.62
N GLU A 46 -8.61 8.70 3.77
CA GLU A 46 -8.69 9.30 2.45
C GLU A 46 -9.24 8.35 1.37
N LEU A 47 -9.49 7.08 1.72
CA LEU A 47 -10.00 6.04 0.82
C LEU A 47 -9.11 5.85 -0.43
N ILE A 48 -7.79 5.91 -0.25
CA ILE A 48 -6.83 5.66 -1.33
C ILE A 48 -6.93 4.21 -1.81
N GLY A 49 -6.70 4.02 -3.11
CA GLY A 49 -6.76 2.73 -3.79
C GLY A 49 -5.52 2.44 -4.62
N GLY A 50 -5.63 1.46 -5.52
CA GLY A 50 -4.51 1.02 -6.36
C GLY A 50 -3.93 2.13 -7.23
N ASP A 51 -4.77 3.01 -7.77
CA ASP A 51 -4.31 4.14 -8.61
C ASP A 51 -3.35 5.06 -7.86
N PHE A 52 -3.66 5.36 -6.59
CA PHE A 52 -2.77 6.16 -5.75
C PHE A 52 -1.42 5.47 -5.55
N ALA A 53 -1.42 4.18 -5.25
CA ALA A 53 -0.17 3.43 -5.08
C ALA A 53 0.63 3.38 -6.39
N TRP A 54 -0.04 3.17 -7.54
CA TRP A 54 0.59 3.18 -8.85
C TRP A 54 1.27 4.52 -9.18
N GLU A 55 0.55 5.63 -9.01
CA GLU A 55 1.07 6.99 -9.24
C GLU A 55 2.28 7.32 -8.36
N ASN A 56 2.41 6.66 -7.21
CA ASN A 56 3.49 6.87 -6.25
C ASN A 56 4.56 5.76 -6.29
N GLY A 57 4.60 4.96 -7.36
CA GLY A 57 5.74 4.09 -7.68
C GLY A 57 5.57 2.60 -7.35
N PHE A 58 4.44 2.20 -6.77
CA PHE A 58 4.14 0.79 -6.52
C PHE A 58 3.63 0.13 -7.80
N LYS A 59 4.52 -0.54 -8.54
CA LYS A 59 4.19 -1.23 -9.80
C LYS A 59 3.97 -2.71 -9.55
N LEU A 60 2.87 -3.02 -8.87
CA LEU A 60 2.47 -4.37 -8.51
C LEU A 60 1.46 -4.92 -9.52
N ASN A 61 1.40 -6.25 -9.61
CA ASN A 61 0.42 -6.99 -10.41
C ASN A 61 -1.00 -6.89 -9.80
#